data_AF-A0A1Y4T9L9-F1
#
_entry.id   AF-A0A1Y4T9L9-F1
#
_cell.length_a   1.000
_cell.length_b   1.000
_cell.length_c   1.000
_cell.angle_alpha   90.00
_cell.angle_beta   90.00
_cell.angle_gamma   90.00
#
_symmetry.space_group_name_H-M   'P 1'
#
loop_
_entity.id
_entity.type
_entity.pdbx_description
1 polymer ?
#
loop_
_entity_poly.entity_id
_entity_poly.type
_entity_poly.pdbx_seq_one_letter_code
_entity_poly.pdbx_strand_id
1 'polypeptide(L)'
;MDVIKLPKKFRMVCYEIMDGKDGALDTLETFADKYPHQVAAVKAEAAYFELGYEHALDLDLTVLPWLEEWYYSNVSDEHMTAMTVAAIQLHREQEMIDALTKEQARIRAENGRPQRDRFCDILMDCLRRGVMPFSDNDRNYPYRDPEEPQTKEQLWAKLAEQNKKLSPDDPDAKRKLYNHCCMFGTAKDAVELFEEIQGVPMADSSYRDAIARYLYLGEREKALQTAERLATSRLWAVAGPTQVRPMSFFEDPNLREFLLEPESLRRIREAAFIDDGSLIRK
;
A
#
# COMPACT_ATOMS: atom_id res chain seq x y z
N MET A 1 -0.90 14.27 20.87
CA MET A 1 -2.15 14.92 20.38
C MET A 1 -3.35 13.99 20.54
N ASP A 2 -4.57 14.54 20.45
CA ASP A 2 -5.82 13.75 20.51
C ASP A 2 -6.27 13.32 19.11
N VAL A 3 -6.84 12.11 19.04
CA VAL A 3 -7.43 11.58 17.80
C VAL A 3 -8.67 12.38 17.40
N ILE A 4 -8.73 12.83 16.15
CA ILE A 4 -9.84 13.62 15.63
C ILE A 4 -10.96 12.71 15.10
N LYS A 5 -12.17 12.94 15.58
CA LYS A 5 -13.37 12.26 15.10
C LYS A 5 -14.02 13.03 13.94
N LEU A 6 -13.95 12.46 12.74
CA LEU A 6 -14.50 13.08 11.53
C LEU A 6 -16.04 12.95 11.43
N PRO A 7 -16.74 14.01 11.01
CA PRO A 7 -18.19 13.99 10.85
C PRO A 7 -18.60 13.10 9.67
N LYS A 8 -19.82 12.55 9.70
CA LYS A 8 -20.34 11.67 8.63
C LYS A 8 -20.21 12.31 7.24
N LYS A 9 -20.50 13.61 7.10
CA LYS A 9 -20.42 14.32 5.82
C LYS A 9 -19.00 14.32 5.24
N PHE A 10 -17.97 14.53 6.07
CA PHE A 10 -16.57 14.46 5.63
C PHE A 10 -16.25 13.06 5.10
N ARG A 11 -16.61 12.02 5.87
CA ARG A 11 -16.36 10.62 5.46
C ARG A 11 -17.05 10.26 4.14
N MET A 12 -18.26 10.77 3.90
CA MET A 12 -18.95 10.60 2.62
C MET A 12 -18.19 11.24 1.46
N VAL A 13 -17.65 12.44 1.65
CA VAL A 13 -16.84 13.11 0.61
C VAL A 13 -15.57 12.32 0.31
N CYS A 14 -14.92 11.73 1.32
CA CYS A 14 -13.77 10.85 1.07
C CYS A 14 -14.15 9.62 0.24
N TYR A 15 -15.31 9.00 0.46
CA TYR A 15 -15.79 7.93 -0.43
C TYR A 15 -16.05 8.42 -1.86
N GLU A 16 -16.59 9.63 -2.02
CA GLU A 16 -16.75 10.23 -3.35
C GLU A 16 -15.40 10.47 -4.05
N ILE A 17 -14.38 10.90 -3.32
CA ILE A 17 -13.01 11.05 -3.85
C ILE A 17 -12.41 9.68 -4.19
N MET A 18 -12.64 8.68 -3.35
CA MET A 18 -12.23 7.29 -3.56
C MET A 18 -12.82 6.75 -4.87
N ASP A 19 -14.08 7.03 -5.14
CA ASP A 19 -14.82 6.63 -6.35
C ASP A 19 -14.50 7.53 -7.57
N GLY A 20 -13.58 8.48 -7.46
CA GLY A 20 -13.16 9.35 -8.57
C GLY A 20 -14.22 10.36 -9.01
N LYS A 21 -15.14 10.77 -8.12
CA LYS A 21 -16.20 11.72 -8.45
C LYS A 21 -15.65 13.14 -8.68
N ASP A 22 -15.99 13.72 -9.84
CA ASP A 22 -15.67 15.10 -10.18
C ASP A 22 -16.17 16.11 -9.13
N GLY A 23 -15.33 17.09 -8.76
CA GLY A 23 -15.66 18.14 -7.79
C GLY A 23 -15.71 17.69 -6.31
N ALA A 24 -15.39 16.43 -6.01
CA ALA A 24 -15.36 15.95 -4.63
C ALA A 24 -14.24 16.59 -3.79
N LEU A 25 -13.09 16.91 -4.41
CA LEU A 25 -12.01 17.66 -3.76
C LEU A 25 -12.42 19.10 -3.41
N ASP A 26 -13.17 19.78 -4.27
CA ASP A 26 -13.70 21.12 -3.97
C ASP A 26 -14.70 21.06 -2.79
N THR A 27 -15.50 20.00 -2.75
CA THR A 27 -16.44 19.76 -1.64
C THR A 27 -15.68 19.48 -0.34
N LEU A 28 -14.57 18.75 -0.40
CA LEU A 28 -13.70 18.50 0.75
C LEU A 28 -13.11 19.80 1.32
N GLU A 29 -12.72 20.74 0.45
CA GLU A 29 -12.13 22.03 0.85
C GLU A 29 -13.05 22.84 1.78
N THR A 30 -14.37 22.65 1.70
CA THR A 30 -15.34 23.30 2.61
C THR A 30 -15.16 22.92 4.08
N PHE A 31 -14.38 21.88 4.38
CA PHE A 31 -14.04 21.44 5.73
C PHE A 31 -12.71 22.00 6.25
N ALA A 32 -11.94 22.72 5.44
CA ALA A 32 -10.57 23.13 5.75
C ALA A 32 -10.45 24.01 7.01
N ASP A 33 -11.44 24.87 7.27
CA ASP A 33 -11.47 25.71 8.49
C ASP A 33 -11.48 24.90 9.79
N LYS A 34 -12.07 23.69 9.76
CA LYS A 34 -12.29 22.87 10.95
C LYS A 34 -11.38 21.64 11.00
N TYR A 35 -11.01 21.09 9.86
CA TYR A 35 -10.21 19.87 9.74
C TYR A 35 -9.06 20.06 8.73
N PRO A 36 -8.21 21.08 8.92
CA PRO A 36 -7.21 21.46 7.91
C PRO A 36 -6.23 20.32 7.61
N HIS A 37 -5.79 19.58 8.64
CA HIS A 37 -4.83 18.49 8.46
C HIS A 37 -5.44 17.29 7.73
N GLN A 38 -6.70 16.93 8.02
CA GLN A 38 -7.36 15.83 7.32
C GLN A 38 -7.71 16.20 5.87
N VAL A 39 -8.07 17.46 5.61
CA VAL A 39 -8.24 17.94 4.23
C VAL A 39 -6.91 17.88 3.47
N ALA A 40 -5.82 18.37 4.07
CA ALA A 40 -4.50 18.33 3.45
C ALA A 40 -4.01 16.90 3.17
N ALA A 41 -4.17 15.97 4.12
CA ALA A 41 -3.80 14.57 3.93
C ALA A 41 -4.56 13.91 2.76
N VAL A 42 -5.89 14.09 2.69
CA VAL A 42 -6.69 13.53 1.59
C VAL A 42 -6.30 14.14 0.23
N LYS A 43 -5.98 15.43 0.19
CA LYS A 43 -5.47 16.10 -1.02
C LYS A 43 -4.08 15.60 -1.40
N ALA A 44 -3.22 15.30 -0.44
CA ALA A 44 -1.92 14.71 -0.68
C ALA A 44 -2.05 13.32 -1.32
N GLU A 45 -2.91 12.45 -0.76
CA GLU A 45 -3.19 11.14 -1.36
C GLU A 45 -3.68 11.25 -2.80
N ALA A 46 -4.62 12.16 -3.08
CA ALA A 46 -5.09 12.41 -4.43
C ALA A 46 -3.95 12.87 -5.36
N ALA A 47 -3.14 13.83 -4.91
CA ALA A 47 -2.03 14.38 -5.68
C ALA A 47 -0.94 13.35 -5.97
N TYR A 48 -0.61 12.46 -5.03
CA TYR A 48 0.33 11.35 -5.26
C TYR A 48 -0.09 10.48 -6.44
N PHE A 49 -1.39 10.20 -6.57
CA PHE A 49 -1.93 9.38 -7.65
C PHE A 49 -2.20 10.16 -8.94
N GLU A 50 -1.95 11.47 -8.97
CA GLU A 50 -2.06 12.34 -10.15
C GLU A 50 -0.71 12.76 -10.72
N LEU A 51 0.39 12.09 -10.32
CA LEU A 51 1.78 12.49 -10.59
C LEU A 51 2.17 13.86 -10.00
N GLY A 52 1.35 14.41 -9.11
CA GLY A 52 1.56 15.69 -8.45
C GLY A 52 2.49 15.58 -7.24
N TYR A 53 3.62 14.86 -7.37
CA TYR A 53 4.50 14.51 -6.26
C TYR A 53 5.00 15.73 -5.46
N GLU A 54 5.31 16.84 -6.13
CA GLU A 54 5.75 18.08 -5.47
C GLU A 54 4.65 18.66 -4.59
N HIS A 55 3.44 18.81 -5.14
CA HIS A 55 2.28 19.31 -4.39
C HIS A 55 1.89 18.37 -3.25
N ALA A 56 1.93 17.06 -3.49
CA ALA A 56 1.64 16.04 -2.49
C ALA A 56 2.62 16.11 -1.31
N LEU A 57 3.92 16.21 -1.60
CA LEU A 57 4.97 16.34 -0.59
C LEU A 57 4.81 17.63 0.23
N ASP A 58 4.50 18.74 -0.43
CA ASP A 58 4.28 20.02 0.27
C ASP A 58 3.10 19.94 1.24
N LEU A 59 1.98 19.33 0.83
CA LEU A 59 0.83 19.11 1.70
C LEU A 59 1.21 18.23 2.89
N ASP A 60 1.85 17.08 2.65
CA ASP A 60 2.20 16.14 3.71
C ASP A 60 3.24 16.70 4.69
N LEU A 61 4.18 17.54 4.24
CA LEU A 61 5.11 18.24 5.12
C LEU A 61 4.38 19.15 6.12
N THR A 62 3.25 19.75 5.74
CA THR A 62 2.40 20.52 6.68
C THR A 62 1.64 19.63 7.65
N VAL A 63 1.28 18.41 7.22
CA VAL A 63 0.53 17.43 8.02
C VAL A 63 1.44 16.67 8.97
N LEU A 64 2.74 16.50 8.65
CA LEU A 64 3.68 15.66 9.40
C LEU A 64 3.58 15.83 10.93
N PRO A 65 3.58 17.04 11.53
CA PRO A 65 3.47 17.16 12.99
C PRO A 65 2.17 16.60 13.57
N TRP A 66 1.12 16.50 12.76
CA TRP A 66 -0.27 16.21 13.13
C TRP A 66 -0.72 14.79 12.80
N LEU A 67 0.14 13.91 12.26
CA LEU A 67 -0.24 12.53 11.92
C LEU A 67 -0.72 11.69 13.12
N GLU A 68 -0.51 12.17 14.36
CA GLU A 68 -1.10 11.59 15.58
C GLU A 68 -2.61 11.83 15.73
N GLU A 69 -3.22 12.71 14.92
CA GLU A 69 -4.67 12.95 14.90
C GLU A 69 -5.46 11.75 14.34
N TRP A 70 -4.78 10.76 13.75
CA TRP A 70 -5.38 9.53 13.27
C TRP A 70 -5.31 8.42 14.33
N TYR A 71 -6.40 7.67 14.44
CA TYR A 71 -6.45 6.51 15.34
C TYR A 71 -5.52 5.38 14.87
N TYR A 72 -5.48 5.15 13.57
CA TYR A 72 -4.76 4.04 12.96
C TYR A 72 -3.36 4.48 12.54
N SER A 73 -2.35 3.76 13.01
CA SER A 73 -0.94 4.10 12.76
C SER A 73 -0.53 3.94 11.31
N ASN A 74 -1.18 3.05 10.56
CA ASN A 74 -0.84 2.82 9.15
C ASN A 74 -1.01 4.09 8.31
N VAL A 75 -1.98 4.97 8.62
CA VAL A 75 -2.10 6.25 7.90
C VAL A 75 -0.83 7.09 8.06
N SER A 76 -0.30 7.19 9.29
CA SER A 76 0.97 7.90 9.51
C SER A 76 2.12 7.26 8.74
N ASP A 77 2.23 5.94 8.79
CA ASP A 77 3.37 5.22 8.21
C ASP A 77 3.34 5.26 6.66
N GLU A 78 2.15 5.10 6.07
CA GLU A 78 1.91 5.14 4.63
C GLU A 78 2.23 6.54 4.05
N HIS A 79 1.75 7.61 4.69
CA HIS A 79 2.07 8.99 4.29
C HIS A 79 3.57 9.26 4.41
N MET A 80 4.19 8.96 5.54
CA MET A 80 5.63 9.18 5.74
C MET A 80 6.48 8.38 4.74
N THR A 81 6.03 7.20 4.34
CA THR A 81 6.66 6.41 3.26
C THR A 81 6.51 7.09 1.90
N ALA A 82 5.30 7.54 1.54
CA ALA A 82 5.06 8.24 0.28
C ALA A 82 5.85 9.56 0.19
N MET A 83 5.95 10.32 1.27
CA MET A 83 6.82 11.50 1.39
C MET A 83 8.28 11.17 1.08
N THR A 84 8.78 10.07 1.64
CA THR A 84 10.17 9.62 1.43
C THR A 84 10.43 9.27 -0.03
N VAL A 85 9.51 8.53 -0.66
CA VAL A 85 9.57 8.18 -2.09
C VAL A 85 9.55 9.44 -2.96
N ALA A 86 8.64 10.36 -2.69
CA ALA A 86 8.53 11.61 -3.44
C ALA A 86 9.75 12.51 -3.26
N ALA A 87 10.31 12.60 -2.06
CA ALA A 87 11.52 13.36 -1.79
C ALA A 87 12.72 12.84 -2.59
N ILE A 88 12.89 11.52 -2.69
CA ILE A 88 13.92 10.90 -3.54
C ILE A 88 13.67 11.21 -5.02
N GLN A 89 12.43 11.04 -5.49
CA GLN A 89 12.05 11.30 -6.88
C GLN A 89 12.25 12.76 -7.30
N LEU A 90 12.07 13.69 -6.37
CA LEU A 90 12.16 15.14 -6.60
C LEU A 90 13.54 15.73 -6.25
N HIS A 91 14.48 14.92 -5.76
CA HIS A 91 15.77 15.37 -5.23
C HIS A 91 15.64 16.40 -4.09
N ARG A 92 14.65 16.18 -3.20
CA ARG A 92 14.34 16.98 -2.00
C ARG A 92 14.69 16.23 -0.71
N GLU A 93 15.66 15.32 -0.76
CA GLU A 93 15.97 14.42 0.37
C GLU A 93 16.41 15.20 1.62
N GLN A 94 17.20 16.26 1.46
CA GLN A 94 17.68 17.06 2.59
C GLN A 94 16.54 17.77 3.33
N GLU A 95 15.57 18.32 2.61
CA GLU A 95 14.40 18.96 3.21
C GLU A 95 13.59 17.96 4.03
N MET A 96 13.40 16.75 3.49
CA MET A 96 12.70 15.69 4.19
C MET A 96 13.48 15.21 5.43
N ILE A 97 14.81 15.11 5.36
CA ILE A 97 15.66 14.79 6.52
C ILE A 97 15.52 15.86 7.61
N ASP A 98 15.51 17.14 7.25
CA ASP A 98 15.36 18.25 8.20
C ASP A 98 13.98 18.22 8.88
N ALA A 99 12.92 17.95 8.10
CA ALA A 99 11.56 17.80 8.61
C ALA A 99 11.43 16.62 9.58
N LEU A 100 11.98 15.46 9.23
CA LEU A 100 12.00 14.27 10.10
C LEU A 100 12.82 14.51 11.37
N THR A 101 13.96 15.20 11.28
CA THR A 101 14.78 15.55 12.45
C THR A 101 14.02 16.45 13.41
N LYS A 102 13.30 17.45 12.88
CA LYS A 102 12.45 18.34 13.69
C LYS A 102 11.30 17.59 14.34
N GLU A 103 10.65 16.70 13.60
CA GLU A 103 9.56 15.87 14.12
C GLU A 103 10.05 14.92 15.23
N GLN A 104 11.23 14.33 15.05
CA GLN A 104 11.87 13.48 16.03
C GLN A 104 12.16 14.25 17.34
N ALA A 105 12.70 15.47 17.23
CA ALA A 105 12.93 16.33 18.38
C ALA A 105 11.63 16.68 19.12
N ARG A 106 10.54 16.94 18.38
CA ARG A 106 9.20 17.18 18.94
C ARG A 106 8.71 15.95 19.71
N ILE A 107 8.72 14.77 19.09
CA ILE A 107 8.29 13.51 19.71
C ILE A 107 9.05 13.25 21.02
N ARG A 108 10.37 13.43 21.01
CA ARG A 108 11.21 13.24 22.20
C ARG A 108 10.90 14.25 23.31
N ALA A 109 10.66 15.51 22.97
CA ALA A 109 10.31 16.55 23.93
C ALA A 109 8.95 16.30 24.61
N GLU A 110 8.00 15.71 23.88
CA GLU A 110 6.67 15.40 24.39
C GLU A 110 6.58 14.05 25.13
N ASN A 111 7.69 13.30 25.26
CA ASN A 111 7.68 11.88 25.65
C ASN A 111 6.66 11.06 24.81
N GLY A 112 6.60 11.37 23.51
CA GLY A 112 5.62 10.84 22.56
C GLY A 112 5.89 9.38 22.15
N ARG A 113 5.37 9.00 20.98
CA ARG A 113 5.34 7.59 20.51
C ARG A 113 6.75 7.07 20.13
N PRO A 114 7.35 6.12 20.89
CA PRO A 114 8.70 5.61 20.59
C PRO A 114 8.80 4.80 19.28
N GLN A 115 7.67 4.37 18.73
CA GLN A 115 7.63 3.71 17.41
C GLN A 115 7.84 4.73 16.29
N ARG A 116 7.25 5.93 16.41
CA ARG A 116 7.34 6.99 15.41
C ARG A 116 8.74 7.61 15.37
N ASP A 117 9.33 7.82 16.55
CA ASP A 117 10.74 8.23 16.71
C ASP A 117 11.70 7.29 15.94
N ARG A 118 11.51 5.97 16.11
CA ARG A 118 12.27 4.95 15.39
C ARG A 118 11.97 4.94 13.90
N PHE A 119 10.72 5.18 13.50
CA PHE A 119 10.38 5.22 12.08
C PHE A 119 11.03 6.41 11.36
N CYS A 120 11.13 7.58 12.02
CA CYS A 120 11.93 8.70 11.51
C CYS A 120 13.39 8.29 11.27
N ASP A 121 14.04 7.55 12.18
CA ASP A 121 15.41 7.07 11.99
C ASP A 121 15.54 6.18 10.74
N ILE A 122 14.60 5.26 10.57
CA ILE A 122 14.54 4.36 9.41
C ILE A 122 14.43 5.17 8.11
N LEU A 123 13.48 6.10 8.02
CA LEU A 123 13.27 6.90 6.81
C LEU A 123 14.45 7.84 6.52
N MET A 124 15.09 8.41 7.56
CA MET A 124 16.29 9.22 7.38
C MET A 124 17.48 8.40 6.85
N ASP A 125 17.65 7.13 7.26
CA ASP A 125 18.65 6.25 6.65
C ASP A 125 18.37 6.03 5.16
N CYS A 126 17.10 5.84 4.80
CA CYS A 126 16.68 5.66 3.41
C CYS A 126 16.98 6.86 2.54
N LEU A 127 16.66 8.06 3.02
CA LEU A 127 16.95 9.31 2.31
C LEU A 127 18.45 9.51 2.09
N ARG A 128 19.29 9.11 3.05
CA ARG A 128 20.76 9.22 2.92
C ARG A 128 21.35 8.19 1.96
N ARG A 129 20.80 6.98 1.93
CA ARG A 129 21.27 5.87 1.09
C ARG A 129 20.65 5.86 -0.31
N GLY A 130 19.50 6.52 -0.49
CA GLY A 130 18.65 6.40 -1.67
C GLY A 130 17.97 5.02 -1.81
N VAL A 131 17.90 4.25 -0.72
CA VAL A 131 17.35 2.88 -0.70
C VAL A 131 16.28 2.78 0.39
N MET A 132 15.06 2.42 0.01
CA MET A 132 13.94 2.29 0.94
C MET A 132 14.13 1.09 1.88
N PRO A 133 13.62 1.14 3.12
CA PRO A 133 14.04 0.25 4.20
C PRO A 133 13.36 -1.13 4.13
N PHE A 134 12.25 -1.20 3.40
CA PHE A 134 11.43 -2.39 3.28
C PHE A 134 11.93 -3.35 2.17
N SER A 135 12.97 -2.99 1.42
CA SER A 135 13.55 -3.87 0.39
C SER A 135 14.44 -4.98 0.96
N ASP A 136 15.12 -4.74 2.08
CA ASP A 136 16.30 -5.56 2.42
C ASP A 136 15.95 -6.89 3.13
N ASN A 137 14.71 -7.05 3.61
CA ASN A 137 14.23 -8.26 4.30
C ASN A 137 12.94 -8.84 3.71
N ASP A 138 12.43 -8.28 2.61
CA ASP A 138 11.26 -8.84 1.93
C ASP A 138 11.70 -9.99 1.03
N ARG A 139 11.20 -11.21 1.31
CA ARG A 139 11.44 -12.38 0.45
C ARG A 139 10.94 -12.18 -0.98
N ASN A 140 10.09 -11.19 -1.19
CA ASN A 140 9.53 -10.83 -2.49
C ASN A 140 10.32 -9.73 -3.21
N TYR A 141 11.43 -9.21 -2.68
CA TYR A 141 12.21 -8.18 -3.38
C TYR A 141 13.74 -8.21 -3.15
N PRO A 142 14.55 -8.52 -4.18
CA PRO A 142 14.14 -9.18 -5.42
C PRO A 142 13.70 -10.62 -5.09
N TYR A 143 12.53 -11.02 -5.58
CA TYR A 143 12.08 -12.40 -5.44
C TYR A 143 13.09 -13.38 -6.05
N ARG A 144 13.25 -14.53 -5.39
CA ARG A 144 14.00 -15.69 -5.89
C ARG A 144 13.24 -16.96 -5.59
N ASP A 145 13.34 -17.94 -6.48
CA ASP A 145 12.80 -19.26 -6.21
C ASP A 145 13.46 -19.89 -4.96
N PRO A 146 12.71 -20.73 -4.22
CA PRO A 146 13.27 -21.53 -3.14
C PRO A 146 14.46 -22.38 -3.62
N GLU A 147 15.42 -22.65 -2.73
CA GLU A 147 16.58 -23.50 -3.05
C GLU A 147 16.18 -24.91 -3.53
N GLU A 148 15.11 -25.46 -2.93
CA GLU A 148 14.55 -26.76 -3.26
C GLU A 148 13.05 -26.61 -3.59
N PRO A 149 12.71 -26.18 -4.81
CA PRO A 149 11.32 -25.93 -5.18
C PRO A 149 10.54 -27.25 -5.32
N GLN A 150 9.27 -27.21 -4.93
CA GLN A 150 8.33 -28.32 -5.03
C GLN A 150 7.21 -27.97 -6.00
N THR A 151 6.79 -28.93 -6.83
CA THR A 151 5.71 -28.66 -7.77
C THR A 151 4.37 -28.50 -7.04
N LYS A 152 3.41 -27.86 -7.71
CA LYS A 152 2.02 -27.75 -7.25
C LYS A 152 1.44 -29.09 -6.80
N GLU A 153 1.68 -30.16 -7.56
CA GLU A 153 1.18 -31.51 -7.29
C GLU A 153 1.83 -32.12 -6.03
N GLN A 154 3.13 -31.90 -5.84
CA GLN A 154 3.84 -32.35 -4.64
C GLN A 154 3.32 -31.64 -3.39
N LEU A 155 3.09 -30.33 -3.48
CA LEU A 155 2.52 -29.54 -2.39
C LEU A 155 1.08 -29.95 -2.07
N TRP A 156 0.27 -30.20 -3.10
CA TRP A 156 -1.09 -30.71 -2.92
C TRP A 156 -1.09 -32.09 -2.25
N ALA A 157 -0.23 -33.01 -2.68
CA ALA A 157 -0.12 -34.34 -2.09
C ALA A 157 0.20 -34.27 -0.59
N LYS A 158 1.14 -33.39 -0.18
CA LYS A 158 1.46 -33.14 1.23
C LYS A 158 0.28 -32.59 2.01
N LEU A 159 -0.46 -31.63 1.44
CA LEU A 159 -1.64 -31.06 2.07
C LEU A 159 -2.75 -32.10 2.27
N ALA A 160 -3.02 -32.91 1.24
CA ALA A 160 -4.03 -33.96 1.27
C ALA A 160 -3.67 -35.09 2.25
N GLU A 161 -2.38 -35.39 2.41
CA GLU A 161 -1.89 -36.36 3.41
C GLU A 161 -2.13 -35.84 4.85
N GLN A 162 -1.82 -34.57 5.10
CA GLN A 162 -2.02 -33.93 6.41
C GLN A 162 -3.49 -33.77 6.77
N ASN A 163 -4.36 -33.53 5.78
CA ASN A 163 -5.79 -33.39 5.98
C ASN A 163 -6.59 -34.03 4.83
N LYS A 164 -7.00 -35.29 5.05
CA LYS A 164 -7.80 -36.08 4.09
C LYS A 164 -9.18 -35.51 3.77
N LYS A 165 -9.64 -34.46 4.48
CA LYS A 165 -10.92 -33.78 4.20
C LYS A 165 -10.78 -32.62 3.22
N LEU A 166 -9.57 -32.23 2.83
CA LEU A 166 -9.35 -31.18 1.83
C LEU A 166 -9.92 -31.63 0.48
N SER A 167 -10.75 -30.78 -0.10
CA SER A 167 -11.25 -30.93 -1.46
C SER A 167 -10.50 -29.96 -2.38
N PRO A 168 -10.08 -30.35 -3.59
CA PRO A 168 -9.44 -29.44 -4.53
C PRO A 168 -10.39 -28.32 -5.00
N ASP A 169 -11.71 -28.53 -4.88
CA ASP A 169 -12.72 -27.54 -5.25
C ASP A 169 -13.03 -26.53 -4.13
N ASP A 170 -12.57 -26.77 -2.90
CA ASP A 170 -12.80 -25.89 -1.75
C ASP A 170 -11.95 -24.61 -1.86
N PRO A 171 -12.55 -23.40 -1.83
CA PRO A 171 -11.83 -22.14 -1.83
C PRO A 171 -10.75 -22.02 -0.75
N ASP A 172 -10.98 -22.57 0.45
CA ASP A 172 -9.99 -22.58 1.52
C ASP A 172 -8.79 -23.47 1.22
N ALA A 173 -9.04 -24.63 0.62
CA ALA A 173 -7.98 -25.53 0.15
C ALA A 173 -7.15 -24.88 -0.97
N LYS A 174 -7.81 -24.21 -1.92
CA LYS A 174 -7.16 -23.47 -3.02
C LYS A 174 -6.24 -22.35 -2.50
N ARG A 175 -6.73 -21.53 -1.57
CA ARG A 175 -5.91 -20.53 -0.86
C ARG A 175 -4.72 -21.14 -0.16
N LYS A 176 -4.94 -22.24 0.57
CA LYS A 176 -3.88 -22.91 1.32
C LYS A 176 -2.80 -23.45 0.38
N LEU A 177 -3.19 -24.06 -0.74
CA LEU A 177 -2.27 -24.54 -1.77
C LEU A 177 -1.48 -23.37 -2.38
N TYR A 178 -2.14 -22.26 -2.70
CA TYR A 178 -1.48 -21.07 -3.21
C TYR A 178 -0.41 -20.54 -2.25
N ASN A 179 -0.75 -20.38 -0.96
CA ASN A 179 0.22 -19.94 0.04
C ASN A 179 1.41 -20.91 0.17
N HIS A 180 1.18 -22.23 0.06
CA HIS A 180 2.28 -23.20 0.04
C HIS A 180 3.14 -23.07 -1.22
N CYS A 181 2.52 -22.78 -2.37
CA CYS A 181 3.21 -22.53 -3.62
C CYS A 181 4.07 -21.27 -3.54
N CYS A 182 3.59 -20.20 -2.89
CA CYS A 182 4.42 -19.03 -2.63
C CYS A 182 5.65 -19.35 -1.76
N MET A 183 5.51 -20.24 -0.77
CA MET A 183 6.61 -20.54 0.15
C MET A 183 7.62 -21.56 -0.38
N PHE A 184 7.15 -22.55 -1.15
CA PHE A 184 7.94 -23.74 -1.49
C PHE A 184 7.90 -24.09 -2.97
N GLY A 185 7.04 -23.44 -3.76
CA GLY A 185 6.91 -23.68 -5.18
C GLY A 185 7.81 -22.81 -6.03
N THR A 186 7.77 -23.03 -7.35
CA THR A 186 8.38 -22.12 -8.32
C THR A 186 7.50 -20.90 -8.53
N ALA A 187 8.09 -19.78 -8.99
CA ALA A 187 7.35 -18.61 -9.42
C ALA A 187 6.28 -18.97 -10.46
N LYS A 188 6.63 -19.85 -11.42
CA LYS A 188 5.75 -20.31 -12.48
C LYS A 188 4.52 -21.03 -11.92
N ASP A 189 4.72 -22.03 -11.07
CA ASP A 189 3.60 -22.79 -10.48
C ASP A 189 2.70 -21.88 -9.64
N ALA A 190 3.27 -20.91 -8.94
CA ALA A 190 2.52 -19.98 -8.11
C ALA A 190 1.66 -19.03 -8.94
N VAL A 191 2.18 -18.45 -10.03
CA VAL A 191 1.37 -17.56 -10.89
C VAL A 191 0.34 -18.34 -11.71
N GLU A 192 0.66 -19.55 -12.18
CA GLU A 192 -0.33 -20.43 -12.84
C GLU A 192 -1.48 -20.75 -11.88
N LEU A 193 -1.17 -21.11 -10.63
CA LEU A 193 -2.18 -21.37 -9.63
C LEU A 193 -2.98 -20.10 -9.27
N PHE A 194 -2.34 -18.94 -9.20
CA PHE A 194 -3.03 -17.66 -8.97
C PHE A 194 -4.07 -17.36 -10.06
N GLU A 195 -3.74 -17.67 -11.31
CA GLU A 195 -4.64 -17.54 -12.45
C GLU A 195 -5.77 -18.59 -12.41
N GLU A 196 -5.49 -19.83 -12.01
CA GLU A 196 -6.49 -20.90 -11.87
C GLU A 196 -7.55 -20.62 -10.80
N ILE A 197 -7.18 -19.92 -9.72
CA ILE A 197 -8.07 -19.67 -8.57
C ILE A 197 -8.79 -18.31 -8.65
N GLN A 198 -8.87 -17.70 -9.85
CA GLN A 198 -9.65 -16.48 -10.04
C GLN A 198 -11.07 -16.62 -9.47
N GLY A 199 -11.52 -15.59 -8.74
CA GLY A 199 -12.81 -15.57 -8.05
C GLY A 199 -12.77 -16.13 -6.62
N VAL A 200 -11.69 -16.78 -6.19
CA VAL A 200 -11.45 -17.06 -4.78
C VAL A 200 -11.03 -15.77 -4.07
N PRO A 201 -11.67 -15.36 -2.96
CA PRO A 201 -11.24 -14.18 -2.21
C PRO A 201 -9.82 -14.38 -1.66
N MET A 202 -8.90 -13.50 -2.02
CA MET A 202 -7.49 -13.54 -1.60
C MET A 202 -7.16 -12.37 -0.68
N ALA A 203 -6.10 -12.49 0.11
CA ALA A 203 -5.57 -11.39 0.92
C ALA A 203 -4.67 -10.47 0.07
N ASP A 204 -4.45 -9.23 0.52
CA ASP A 204 -3.56 -8.26 -0.11
C ASP A 204 -2.15 -8.85 -0.38
N SER A 205 -1.61 -9.57 0.61
CA SER A 205 -0.31 -10.24 0.50
C SER A 205 -0.23 -11.24 -0.66
N SER A 206 -1.34 -11.90 -1.01
CA SER A 206 -1.38 -12.84 -2.14
C SER A 206 -1.25 -12.14 -3.49
N TYR A 207 -1.80 -10.93 -3.63
CA TYR A 207 -1.60 -10.14 -4.85
C TYR A 207 -0.15 -9.66 -4.94
N ARG A 208 0.43 -9.18 -3.82
CA ARG A 208 1.85 -8.78 -3.77
C ARG A 208 2.79 -9.93 -4.10
N ASP A 209 2.51 -11.12 -3.58
CA ASP A 209 3.23 -12.36 -3.91
C ASP A 209 3.18 -12.67 -5.42
N ALA A 210 2.01 -12.58 -6.05
CA ALA A 210 1.87 -12.80 -7.49
C ALA A 210 2.63 -11.75 -8.30
N ILE A 211 2.55 -10.47 -7.92
CA ILE A 211 3.24 -9.35 -8.59
C ILE A 211 4.74 -9.58 -8.62
N ALA A 212 5.36 -9.88 -7.47
CA ALA A 212 6.79 -10.14 -7.36
C ALA A 212 7.25 -11.29 -8.28
N ARG A 213 6.44 -12.35 -8.39
CA ARG A 213 6.72 -13.52 -9.23
C ARG A 213 6.53 -13.23 -10.72
N TYR A 214 5.51 -12.47 -11.10
CA TYR A 214 5.37 -11.99 -12.47
C TYR A 214 6.56 -11.13 -12.89
N LEU A 215 7.02 -10.22 -12.03
CA LEU A 215 8.22 -9.41 -12.29
C LEU A 215 9.47 -10.28 -12.45
N TYR A 216 9.67 -11.27 -11.58
CA TYR A 216 10.77 -12.23 -11.68
C TYR A 216 10.76 -13.03 -12.99
N LEU A 217 9.57 -13.42 -13.46
CA LEU A 217 9.39 -14.13 -14.75
C LEU A 217 9.47 -13.20 -15.98
N GLY A 218 9.66 -11.89 -15.79
CA GLY A 218 9.66 -10.90 -16.87
C GLY A 218 8.26 -10.55 -17.41
N GLU A 219 7.19 -10.99 -16.76
CA GLU A 219 5.80 -10.78 -17.14
C GLU A 219 5.24 -9.44 -16.58
N ARG A 220 5.93 -8.34 -16.88
CA ARG A 220 5.65 -7.01 -16.32
C ARG A 220 4.20 -6.54 -16.49
N GLU A 221 3.60 -6.80 -17.65
CA GLU A 221 2.21 -6.40 -17.91
C GLU A 221 1.21 -7.16 -17.02
N LYS A 222 1.44 -8.45 -16.75
CA LYS A 222 0.60 -9.21 -15.80
C LYS A 222 0.79 -8.73 -14.37
N ALA A 223 2.00 -8.33 -13.99
CA ALA A 223 2.26 -7.70 -12.71
C ALA A 223 1.44 -6.40 -12.55
N LEU A 224 1.43 -5.53 -13.56
CA LEU A 224 0.65 -4.29 -13.55
C LEU A 224 -0.87 -4.56 -13.52
N GLN A 225 -1.37 -5.50 -14.32
CA GLN A 225 -2.78 -5.92 -14.26
C GLN A 225 -3.17 -6.49 -12.89
N THR A 226 -2.24 -7.16 -12.21
CA THR A 226 -2.46 -7.66 -10.84
C THR A 226 -2.46 -6.52 -9.83
N ALA A 227 -1.63 -5.49 -10.00
CA ALA A 227 -1.66 -4.27 -9.20
C ALA A 227 -2.98 -3.50 -9.38
N GLU A 228 -3.51 -3.42 -10.60
CA GLU A 228 -4.85 -2.86 -10.87
C GLU A 228 -5.94 -3.65 -10.15
N ARG A 229 -5.92 -4.99 -10.24
CA ARG A 229 -6.88 -5.84 -9.52
C ARG A 229 -6.80 -5.63 -8.00
N LEU A 230 -5.59 -5.47 -7.47
CA LEU A 230 -5.40 -5.15 -6.05
C LEU A 230 -5.97 -3.77 -5.70
N ALA A 231 -5.75 -2.77 -6.54
CA ALA A 231 -6.31 -1.43 -6.38
C ALA A 231 -7.85 -1.44 -6.40
N THR A 232 -8.46 -2.19 -7.32
CA THR A 232 -9.91 -2.37 -7.41
C THR A 232 -10.48 -3.10 -6.19
N SER A 233 -9.78 -4.10 -5.65
CA SER A 233 -10.26 -4.87 -4.48
C SER A 233 -10.40 -4.06 -3.20
N ARG A 234 -9.83 -2.84 -3.15
CA ARG A 234 -9.85 -1.94 -2.00
C ARG A 234 -9.45 -2.58 -0.66
N LEU A 235 -8.69 -3.67 -0.71
CA LEU A 235 -8.08 -4.31 0.47
C LEU A 235 -7.10 -3.39 1.19
N TRP A 236 -6.72 -2.28 0.56
CA TRP A 236 -5.94 -1.19 1.14
C TRP A 236 -6.77 -0.25 2.02
N ALA A 237 -8.09 -0.12 1.82
CA ALA A 237 -8.95 0.89 2.46
C ALA A 237 -9.41 0.52 3.89
N VAL A 238 -8.55 -0.12 4.70
CA VAL A 238 -8.97 -0.84 5.92
C VAL A 238 -9.06 0.05 7.17
N ALA A 239 -8.53 1.26 7.14
CA ALA A 239 -8.18 1.96 8.39
C ALA A 239 -8.70 3.39 8.50
N GLY A 240 -8.54 4.25 7.49
CA GLY A 240 -8.91 5.67 7.62
C GLY A 240 -10.11 6.05 6.78
N PRO A 241 -11.09 6.83 7.27
CA PRO A 241 -12.03 7.49 6.36
C PRO A 241 -11.32 8.49 5.43
N THR A 242 -10.09 8.90 5.74
CA THR A 242 -9.25 9.76 4.88
C THR A 242 -8.44 8.97 3.85
N GLN A 243 -8.37 7.64 3.96
CA GLN A 243 -7.62 6.80 3.04
C GLN A 243 -8.44 6.63 1.76
N VAL A 244 -8.12 7.43 0.75
CA VAL A 244 -8.84 7.54 -0.52
C VAL A 244 -8.06 6.92 -1.68
N ARG A 245 -6.79 6.58 -1.49
CA ARG A 245 -5.93 5.90 -2.46
C ARG A 245 -5.14 4.75 -1.82
N PRO A 246 -4.61 3.80 -2.62
CA PRO A 246 -3.80 2.69 -2.11
C PRO A 246 -2.38 3.15 -1.70
N MET A 247 -2.28 4.00 -0.67
CA MET A 247 -1.01 4.57 -0.20
C MET A 247 -0.02 3.49 0.28
N SER A 248 -0.51 2.35 0.78
CA SER A 248 0.31 1.19 1.12
C SER A 248 1.06 0.56 -0.07
N PHE A 249 0.79 0.99 -1.31
CA PHE A 249 1.58 0.58 -2.48
C PHE A 249 2.97 1.24 -2.50
N PHE A 250 3.16 2.39 -1.84
CA PHE A 250 4.48 3.02 -1.72
C PHE A 250 5.45 2.23 -0.83
N GLU A 251 4.92 1.39 0.07
CA GLU A 251 5.70 0.54 0.97
C GLU A 251 6.29 -0.68 0.24
N ASP A 252 5.64 -1.15 -0.82
CA ASP A 252 6.09 -2.32 -1.59
C ASP A 252 7.03 -1.90 -2.73
N PRO A 253 8.30 -2.35 -2.71
CA PRO A 253 9.23 -2.04 -3.78
C PRO A 253 8.77 -2.47 -5.17
N ASN A 254 8.04 -3.59 -5.29
CA ASN A 254 7.53 -4.11 -6.56
C ASN A 254 6.40 -3.24 -7.14
N LEU A 255 5.61 -2.60 -6.28
CA LEU A 255 4.53 -1.71 -6.70
C LEU A 255 5.02 -0.28 -6.94
N ARG A 256 6.00 0.18 -6.14
CA ARG A 256 6.52 1.54 -6.20
C ARG A 256 7.00 1.93 -7.60
N GLU A 257 7.67 1.04 -8.32
CA GLU A 257 8.12 1.32 -9.69
C GLU A 257 6.95 1.68 -10.62
N PHE A 258 5.80 1.00 -10.48
CA PHE A 258 4.60 1.34 -11.23
C PHE A 258 4.02 2.70 -10.84
N LEU A 259 4.15 3.11 -9.57
CA LEU A 259 3.66 4.42 -9.13
C LEU A 259 4.50 5.57 -9.70
N LEU A 260 5.79 5.36 -9.90
CA LEU A 260 6.70 6.38 -10.45
C LEU A 260 6.58 6.54 -11.97
N GLU A 261 5.92 5.61 -12.66
CA GLU A 261 5.71 5.65 -14.09
C GLU A 261 4.34 6.24 -14.46
N PRO A 262 4.28 7.25 -15.36
CA PRO A 262 3.02 7.94 -15.66
C PRO A 262 1.86 7.05 -16.12
N GLU A 263 2.13 6.13 -17.04
CA GLU A 263 1.09 5.26 -17.60
C GLU A 263 0.62 4.21 -16.58
N SER A 264 1.57 3.60 -15.88
CA SER A 264 1.30 2.59 -14.86
C SER A 264 0.52 3.18 -13.68
N LEU A 265 0.91 4.37 -13.19
CA LEU A 265 0.19 5.06 -12.13
C LEU A 265 -1.24 5.44 -12.55
N ARG A 266 -1.42 5.94 -13.78
CA ARG A 266 -2.75 6.28 -14.30
C ARG A 266 -3.69 5.07 -14.25
N ARG A 267 -3.21 3.91 -14.72
CA ARG A 267 -3.98 2.65 -14.71
C ARG A 267 -4.33 2.22 -13.29
N ILE A 268 -3.38 2.25 -12.35
CA ILE A 268 -3.62 1.91 -10.94
C ILE A 268 -4.64 2.88 -10.31
N ARG A 269 -4.52 4.18 -10.58
CA ARG A 269 -5.46 5.21 -10.10
C ARG A 269 -6.88 4.92 -10.61
N GLU A 270 -7.04 4.69 -11.91
CA GLU A 270 -8.33 4.42 -12.52
C GLU A 270 -8.95 3.12 -11.99
N ALA A 271 -8.13 2.09 -11.76
CA ALA A 271 -8.58 0.85 -11.12
C ALA A 271 -9.05 1.06 -9.67
N ALA A 272 -8.41 1.94 -8.91
CA ALA A 272 -8.80 2.28 -7.53
C ALA A 272 -10.17 2.99 -7.44
N PHE A 273 -10.62 3.65 -8.51
CA PHE A 273 -11.95 4.30 -8.56
C PHE A 273 -13.09 3.29 -8.64
N ILE A 274 -12.81 2.06 -9.07
CA ILE A 274 -13.82 1.02 -9.25
C ILE A 274 -14.12 0.38 -7.89
N ASP A 275 -15.39 0.40 -7.49
CA ASP A 275 -15.91 -0.43 -6.41
C ASP A 275 -16.45 -1.74 -7.01
N ASP A 276 -15.71 -2.84 -6.84
CA ASP A 276 -16.12 -4.17 -7.29
C ASP A 276 -17.07 -4.88 -6.31
N GLY A 277 -17.55 -4.19 -5.28
CA GLY A 277 -18.44 -4.72 -4.26
C GLY A 277 -17.72 -5.56 -3.20
N SER A 278 -16.39 -5.66 -3.23
CA SER A 278 -15.57 -6.23 -2.15
C SER A 278 -15.57 -5.33 -0.90
N LEU A 279 -15.87 -4.04 -1.07
CA LEU A 279 -16.08 -3.12 0.05
C LEU A 279 -17.31 -3.56 0.84
N ILE A 280 -17.05 -4.11 2.02
CA ILE A 280 -18.05 -4.16 3.08
C ILE A 280 -18.28 -2.72 3.56
N ARG A 281 -19.16 -1.99 2.87
CA ARG A 281 -19.73 -0.71 3.33
C ARG A 281 -20.52 -1.00 4.62
N LYS A 282 -19.85 -1.00 5.77
CA LYS A 282 -20.47 -1.08 7.11
C LYS A 282 -20.40 0.27 7.80
#